data_AF-A0A847CHD9-F1
#
_entry.id   AF-A0A847CHD9-F1
#
_cell.length_a   1.000
_cell.length_b   1.000
_cell.length_c   1.000
_cell.angle_alpha   90.00
_cell.angle_beta   90.00
_cell.angle_gamma   90.00
#
_symmetry.space_group_name_H-M   'P 1'
#
loop_
_entity.id
_entity.type
_entity.pdbx_description
1 polymer ?
#
loop_
_entity_poly.entity_id
_entity_poly.type
_entity_poly.pdbx_seq_one_letter_code
_entity_poly.pdbx_strand_id
1 'polypeptide(L)' 'MHLEFSEKAKNDPNCEIRLGEASWDSSKKSVKYTWFDINGKATRGGEFPVEALPQMLDFAIRKGYIKLY' A
#
# COMPACT_ATOMS: atom_id res chain seq x y z
N MET A 1 0.24 -14.57 5.80
CA MET A 1 0.03 -13.44 4.89
C MET A 1 0.97 -13.64 3.72
N HIS A 2 0.41 -14.09 2.61
CA HIS A 2 1.16 -14.28 1.38
C HIS A 2 1.47 -12.91 0.76
N LEU A 3 2.75 -12.55 0.73
CA LEU A 3 3.25 -11.35 0.05
C LEU A 3 3.50 -11.71 -1.42
N GLU A 4 2.96 -10.94 -2.34
CA GLU A 4 3.17 -11.14 -3.77
C GLU A 4 4.26 -10.23 -4.30
N PHE A 5 4.24 -8.98 -3.88
CA PHE A 5 5.21 -7.99 -4.31
C PHE A 5 5.45 -6.95 -3.23
N SER A 6 6.66 -6.42 -3.20
CA SER A 6 7.01 -5.29 -2.35
C SER A 6 8.06 -4.41 -3.01
N GLU A 7 7.95 -3.11 -2.78
CA GLU A 7 8.98 -2.13 -3.13
C GLU A 7 9.19 -1.14 -1.99
N LYS A 8 10.34 -0.46 -1.98
CA LYS A 8 10.59 0.62 -1.01
C LYS A 8 9.64 1.78 -1.26
N ALA A 9 9.09 2.33 -0.19
CA ALA A 9 8.28 3.52 -0.29
C ALA A 9 9.14 4.72 -0.71
N LYS A 10 8.64 5.50 -1.67
CA LYS A 10 9.39 6.65 -2.22
C LYS A 10 9.65 7.74 -1.18
N ASN A 11 8.77 7.91 -0.21
CA ASN A 11 8.86 8.95 0.82
C ASN A 11 9.77 8.58 2.00
N ASP A 12 9.95 7.29 2.27
CA ASP A 12 10.81 6.79 3.35
C ASP A 12 11.40 5.41 2.97
N PRO A 13 12.73 5.28 2.82
CA PRO A 13 13.37 4.03 2.40
C PRO A 13 13.32 2.91 3.46
N ASN A 14 12.90 3.21 4.70
CA ASN A 14 12.66 2.21 5.75
C ASN A 14 11.23 1.64 5.71
N CYS A 15 10.37 2.19 4.87
CA CYS A 15 9.02 1.72 4.65
C CYS A 15 8.89 1.02 3.30
N GLU A 16 7.85 0.20 3.16
CA GLU A 16 7.56 -0.55 1.95
C GLU A 16 6.10 -0.40 1.52
N ILE A 17 5.87 -0.41 0.21
CA ILE A 17 4.56 -0.65 -0.39
C ILE A 17 4.46 -2.15 -0.67
N ARG A 18 3.47 -2.82 -0.08
CA ARG A 18 3.31 -4.28 -0.15
C ARG A 18 1.98 -4.66 -0.78
N LEU A 19 2.02 -5.49 -1.82
CA LEU A 19 0.86 -6.14 -2.41
C LEU A 19 0.73 -7.57 -1.86
N GLY A 20 -0.46 -7.92 -1.38
CA GLY A 20 -0.74 -9.28 -0.93
C GLY A 20 -2.18 -9.45 -0.44
N GLU A 21 -2.41 -10.53 0.31
CA GLU A 21 -3.72 -10.84 0.90
C GLU A 21 -4.25 -9.68 1.76
N ALA A 22 -5.54 -9.39 1.63
CA ALA A 22 -6.20 -8.39 2.46
C ALA A 22 -6.32 -8.83 3.92
N SER A 23 -6.22 -7.86 4.85
CA SER A 23 -6.33 -8.13 6.29
C SER A 23 -7.72 -8.56 6.72
N TRP A 24 -8.75 -8.22 5.94
CA TRP A 24 -10.15 -8.54 6.22
C TRP A 24 -10.66 -9.82 5.55
N ASP A 25 -10.00 -10.27 4.46
CA ASP A 25 -10.43 -11.42 3.66
C ASP A 25 -9.23 -11.97 2.86
N SER A 26 -8.78 -13.18 3.17
CA SER A 26 -7.62 -13.81 2.52
C SER A 26 -7.86 -14.18 1.06
N SER A 27 -9.11 -14.21 0.59
CA SER A 27 -9.41 -14.40 -0.83
C SER A 27 -9.20 -13.13 -1.67
N LYS A 28 -9.05 -11.97 -1.03
CA LYS A 28 -8.90 -10.67 -1.68
C LYS A 28 -7.46 -10.15 -1.62
N LYS A 29 -7.15 -9.17 -2.48
CA LYS A 29 -5.85 -8.51 -2.53
C LYS A 29 -5.94 -7.05 -2.12
N SER A 30 -4.84 -6.53 -1.60
CA SER A 30 -4.74 -5.15 -1.16
C SER A 30 -3.29 -4.67 -1.20
N VAL A 31 -3.13 -3.35 -1.27
CA VAL A 31 -1.85 -2.67 -1.15
C VAL A 31 -1.77 -2.01 0.22
N LYS A 32 -0.63 -2.16 0.89
CA LYS A 32 -0.38 -1.68 2.26
C LYS A 32 0.88 -0.84 2.32
N TYR A 33 0.81 0.32 2.96
CA TYR A 33 2.01 1.00 3.44
C TYR A 33 2.50 0.31 4.71
N THR A 34 3.74 -0.15 4.72
CA THR A 34 4.31 -1.01 5.76
C THR A 34 5.57 -0.38 6.33
N TRP A 35 5.66 -0.31 7.65
CA TRP A 35 6.89 0.00 8.40
C TRP A 35 7.27 -1.19 9.27
N PHE A 36 8.45 -1.15 9.87
CA PHE A 36 8.93 -2.22 10.73
C PHE A 36 9.16 -1.69 12.15
N ASP A 37 8.75 -2.47 13.14
CA ASP A 37 9.04 -2.15 14.54
C ASP A 37 10.52 -2.40 14.88
N ILE A 38 10.90 -2.10 16.12
CA ILE A 38 12.27 -2.30 16.63
C ILE A 38 12.76 -3.75 16.53
N ASN A 39 11.86 -4.72 16.35
CA ASN A 39 12.16 -6.15 16.21
C ASN A 39 12.12 -6.61 14.74
N GLY A 40 11.98 -5.68 13.79
CA GLY A 40 11.85 -6.01 12.36
C GLY A 40 10.49 -6.59 11.98
N LYS A 41 9.47 -6.52 12.85
CA LYS A 41 8.14 -7.03 12.54
C LYS A 41 7.39 -6.02 11.68
N ALA A 42 6.83 -6.53 10.58
CA ALA A 42 6.01 -5.73 9.67
C ALA A 42 4.75 -5.22 10.38
N THR A 43 4.62 -3.90 10.42
CA THR A 43 3.46 -3.14 10.86
C THR A 43 2.92 -2.35 9.68
N ARG A 44 1.62 -2.08 9.65
CA ARG A 44 0.96 -1.54 8.45
C ARG A 44 -0.04 -0.44 8.79
N GLY A 45 -0.20 0.48 7.85
CA GLY A 45 -1.17 1.57 7.90
C GLY A 45 -1.53 1.97 6.48
N GLY A 46 -2.73 2.50 6.25
CA GLY A 46 -3.21 2.76 4.89
C GLY A 46 -3.26 1.48 4.04
N GLU A 47 -4.21 0.61 4.32
CA GLU A 47 -4.50 -0.57 3.51
C GLU A 47 -5.67 -0.28 2.56
N PHE A 48 -5.47 -0.55 1.28
CA PHE A 48 -6.47 -0.28 0.25
C PHE A 48 -6.76 -1.53 -0.59
N PRO A 49 -8.03 -1.85 -0.86
CA PRO A 49 -8.40 -2.90 -1.81
C PRO A 49 -7.88 -2.53 -3.20
N VAL A 50 -7.37 -3.53 -3.94
CA VAL A 50 -6.80 -3.31 -5.28
C VAL A 50 -7.85 -2.68 -6.22
N GLU A 51 -9.10 -3.08 -6.06
CA GLU A 51 -10.25 -2.62 -6.86
C GLU A 51 -10.52 -1.11 -6.69
N ALA A 52 -10.12 -0.51 -5.57
CA ALA A 52 -10.29 0.93 -5.32
C ALA A 52 -9.10 1.78 -5.76
N LEU A 53 -7.95 1.18 -6.12
CA LEU A 53 -6.74 1.93 -6.48
C LEU A 53 -6.94 2.88 -7.67
N PRO A 54 -7.67 2.52 -8.76
CA PRO A 54 -7.94 3.44 -9.85
C PRO A 54 -8.72 4.69 -9.40
N GLN A 55 -9.74 4.48 -8.54
CA GLN A 55 -10.53 5.57 -7.99
C GLN A 55 -9.69 6.44 -7.03
N MET A 56 -8.81 5.83 -6.23
CA MET A 56 -7.90 6.55 -5.34
C MET A 56 -6.93 7.43 -6.12
N LEU A 57 -6.35 6.90 -7.20
CA LEU A 57 -5.47 7.66 -8.11
C LEU A 57 -6.22 8.83 -8.74
N ASP A 58 -7.40 8.59 -9.30
CA ASP A 58 -8.25 9.63 -9.87
C ASP A 58 -8.63 10.70 -8.82
N PHE A 59 -8.97 10.30 -7.59
CA PHE A 59 -9.23 11.23 -6.50
C PHE A 59 -8.01 12.10 -6.17
N ALA A 60 -6.82 11.49 -6.08
CA ALA A 60 -5.58 12.22 -5.83
C ALA A 60 -5.24 13.21 -6.95
N ILE A 61 -5.50 12.85 -8.21
CA ILE A 61 -5.33 13.75 -9.37
C ILE A 61 -6.32 14.92 -9.28
N ARG A 62 -7.62 14.65 -9.07
CA ARG A 62 -8.66 15.70 -8.96
C ARG A 62 -8.42 16.68 -7.82
N LYS A 63 -7.73 16.25 -6.77
CA LYS A 63 -7.33 17.10 -5.63
C LYS A 63 -5.96 17.74 -5.79
N GLY A 64 -5.28 17.49 -6.91
CA GLY A 64 -3.99 18.10 -7.23
C GLY A 64 -2.79 17.51 -6.47
N TYR A 65 -2.95 16.38 -5.78
CA TYR A 65 -1.85 15.67 -5.12
C TYR A 65 -0.94 14.93 -6.11
N ILE A 66 -1.50 14.52 -7.26
CA ILE A 66 -0.76 13.88 -8.35
C ILE A 66 -1.01 14.69 -9.62
N LYS A 67 0.07 14.99 -10.36
CA LYS A 67 0.00 15.60 -11.69
C LYS A 67 0.48 14.57 -12.71
N LEU A 68 -0.35 14.30 -13.71
CA LEU A 68 0.06 13.58 -14.91
C LEU A 68 0.73 14.63 -15.81
N TYR A 69 2.03 14.50 -16.01
CA TYR A 69 2.81 15.33 -16.92
C TYR A 69 2.83 14.72 -18.32
#